data_AF-A0A7V5FHR2-F1
#
_entry.id   AF-A0A7V5FHR2-F1
#
_cell.length_a   1.000
_cell.length_b   1.000
_cell.length_c   1.000
_cell.angle_alpha   90.00
_cell.angle_beta   90.00
_cell.angle_gamma   90.00
#
_symmetry.space_group_name_H-M   'P 1'
#
loop_
_entity.id
_entity.type
_entity.pdbx_description
1 polymer ?
#
loop_
_entity_poly.entity_id
_entity_poly.type
_entity_poly.pdbx_seq_one_letter_code
_entity_poly.pdbx_strand_id
1 'polypeptide(L)'
;MARKKLSDETIAQILAEAAYFGEKKTAEKYQLRVTTIRRWERQLEFNPHLLELVGVKKQAFQTRWAEEAGAFIRQGFSYLHQAATNMTFSAEMIHAIAGAMKIASEILALREVLDARFNGQNRENDSQD
;
A
#
# COMPACT_ATOMS: atom_id res chain seq x y z
N MET A 1 7.93 -31.87 -15.98
CA MET A 1 8.59 -30.54 -16.04
C MET A 1 8.94 -30.11 -14.62
N ALA A 2 10.20 -29.82 -14.33
CA ALA A 2 10.63 -29.38 -12.99
C ALA A 2 10.08 -27.97 -12.71
N ARG A 3 9.35 -27.81 -11.60
CA ARG A 3 8.78 -26.51 -11.21
C ARG A 3 9.93 -25.63 -10.73
N LYS A 4 10.23 -24.54 -11.43
CA LYS A 4 11.29 -23.59 -11.05
C LYS A 4 11.01 -23.07 -9.64
N LYS A 5 11.94 -23.30 -8.71
CA LYS A 5 11.83 -22.79 -7.34
C LYS A 5 11.99 -21.26 -7.39
N LEU A 6 11.04 -20.54 -6.81
CA LEU A 6 11.13 -19.08 -6.67
C LEU A 6 12.19 -18.73 -5.62
N SER A 7 12.89 -17.61 -5.81
CA SER A 7 13.84 -17.09 -4.82
C SER A 7 13.10 -16.49 -3.63
N ASP A 8 13.76 -16.45 -2.47
CA ASP A 8 13.21 -15.87 -1.25
C ASP A 8 12.88 -14.38 -1.43
N GLU A 9 13.69 -13.65 -2.18
CA GLU A 9 13.39 -12.27 -2.64
C GLU A 9 12.06 -12.16 -3.39
N THR A 10 11.79 -13.10 -4.30
CA THR A 10 10.55 -13.11 -5.07
C THR A 10 9.36 -13.46 -4.19
N ILE A 11 9.54 -14.43 -3.27
CA ILE A 11 8.50 -14.80 -2.30
C ILE A 11 8.20 -13.61 -1.39
N ALA A 12 9.23 -12.92 -0.89
CA ALA A 12 9.08 -11.74 -0.06
C ALA A 12 8.31 -10.62 -0.76
N GLN A 13 8.62 -10.37 -2.04
CA GLN A 13 7.90 -9.42 -2.87
C GLN A 13 6.41 -9.79 -3.02
N ILE A 14 6.11 -11.07 -3.29
CA ILE A 14 4.74 -11.56 -3.47
C ILE A 14 3.96 -11.45 -2.15
N LEU A 15 4.56 -11.80 -1.02
CA LEU A 15 3.93 -11.70 0.30
C LEU A 15 3.67 -10.25 0.70
N ALA A 16 4.62 -9.36 0.43
CA ALA A 16 4.42 -7.94 0.63
C ALA A 16 3.26 -7.43 -0.23
N GLU A 17 3.23 -7.76 -1.52
CA GLU A 17 2.15 -7.36 -2.42
C GLU A 17 0.78 -7.90 -2.00
N ALA A 18 0.72 -9.17 -1.55
CA ALA A 18 -0.48 -9.81 -1.05
C ALA A 18 -1.07 -9.10 0.17
N ALA A 19 -0.22 -8.51 1.03
CA ALA A 19 -0.67 -7.74 2.19
C ALA A 19 -1.40 -6.44 1.79
N TYR A 20 -1.08 -5.85 0.63
CA TYR A 20 -1.70 -4.60 0.17
C TYR A 20 -2.92 -4.83 -0.75
N PHE A 21 -2.80 -5.74 -1.72
CA PHE A 21 -3.85 -5.94 -2.74
C PHE A 21 -4.74 -7.16 -2.48
N GLY A 22 -4.39 -7.96 -1.49
CA GLY A 22 -5.07 -9.20 -1.13
C GLY A 22 -4.51 -10.44 -1.84
N GLU A 23 -4.64 -11.59 -1.19
CA GLU A 23 -4.09 -12.86 -1.66
C GLU A 23 -4.65 -13.29 -3.02
N LYS A 24 -5.96 -13.10 -3.26
CA LYS A 24 -6.62 -13.58 -4.48
C LYS A 24 -6.09 -12.87 -5.73
N LYS A 25 -6.02 -11.53 -5.70
CA LYS A 25 -5.50 -10.72 -6.80
C LYS A 25 -4.02 -10.99 -7.04
N THR A 26 -3.26 -11.14 -5.98
CA THR A 26 -1.83 -11.43 -6.06
C THR A 26 -1.59 -12.83 -6.63
N ALA A 27 -2.34 -13.83 -6.17
CA ALA A 27 -2.27 -15.19 -6.70
C ALA A 27 -2.57 -15.23 -8.20
N GLU A 28 -3.60 -14.50 -8.65
CA GLU A 28 -3.92 -14.37 -10.07
C GLU A 28 -2.77 -13.73 -10.87
N LYS A 29 -2.25 -12.59 -10.41
CA LYS A 29 -1.14 -11.88 -11.05
C LYS A 29 0.09 -12.76 -11.25
N TYR A 30 0.46 -13.55 -10.24
CA TYR A 30 1.65 -14.40 -10.27
C TYR A 30 1.36 -15.84 -10.75
N GLN A 31 0.14 -16.14 -11.19
CA GLN A 31 -0.30 -17.48 -11.61
C GLN A 31 -0.06 -18.56 -10.53
N LEU A 32 -0.32 -18.17 -9.28
CA LEU A 32 -0.20 -19.01 -8.09
C LEU A 32 -1.58 -19.41 -7.57
N ARG A 33 -1.59 -20.40 -6.68
CA ARG A 33 -2.79 -20.69 -5.87
C ARG A 33 -2.73 -19.86 -4.60
N VAL A 34 -3.87 -19.37 -4.11
CA VAL A 34 -3.99 -18.68 -2.81
C VAL A 34 -3.38 -19.50 -1.67
N THR A 35 -3.56 -20.82 -1.70
CA THR A 35 -2.96 -21.74 -0.71
C THR A 35 -1.43 -21.73 -0.70
N THR A 36 -0.78 -21.34 -1.81
CA THR A 36 0.68 -21.20 -1.88
C THR A 36 1.15 -19.97 -1.10
N ILE A 37 0.43 -18.85 -1.24
CA ILE A 37 0.70 -17.61 -0.49
C ILE A 37 0.55 -17.87 1.01
N ARG A 38 -0.58 -18.45 1.45
CA ARG A 38 -0.82 -18.83 2.87
C ARG A 38 0.21 -19.78 3.44
N ARG A 39 0.77 -20.67 2.60
CA ARG A 39 1.84 -21.57 3.03
C ARG A 39 3.11 -20.78 3.30
N TRP A 40 3.48 -19.84 2.43
CA TRP A 40 4.65 -18.99 2.65
C TRP A 40 4.47 -18.04 3.83
N GLU A 41 3.26 -17.53 4.08
CA GLU A 41 2.97 -16.76 5.30
C GLU A 41 3.24 -17.57 6.56
N ARG A 42 2.76 -18.81 6.63
CA ARG A 42 3.08 -19.72 7.74
C ARG A 42 4.57 -20.03 7.86
N GLN A 43 5.33 -19.96 6.77
CA GLN A 43 6.79 -20.15 6.83
C GLN A 43 7.52 -18.97 7.47
N LEU A 44 6.92 -17.79 7.55
CA LEU A 44 7.53 -16.63 8.22
C LEU A 44 7.76 -16.88 9.70
N GLU A 45 6.94 -17.71 10.35
CA GLU A 45 7.11 -18.11 11.75
C GLU A 45 8.44 -18.85 12.00
N PHE A 46 8.97 -19.52 10.99
CA PHE A 46 10.13 -20.40 11.11
C PHE A 46 11.34 -19.94 10.27
N ASN A 47 11.18 -18.88 9.47
CA ASN A 47 12.23 -18.34 8.61
C ASN A 47 12.43 -16.84 8.87
N PRO A 48 13.30 -16.47 9.84
CA PRO A 48 13.57 -15.08 10.19
C PRO A 48 14.11 -14.25 9.02
N HIS A 49 14.92 -14.85 8.15
CA HIS A 49 15.48 -14.17 6.98
C HIS A 49 14.38 -13.76 5.98
N LEU A 50 13.44 -14.68 5.69
CA LEU A 50 12.31 -14.37 4.83
C LEU A 50 11.39 -13.30 5.45
N LEU A 51 11.19 -13.35 6.77
CA LEU A 51 10.43 -12.35 7.51
C LEU A 51 11.03 -10.95 7.38
N GLU A 52 12.35 -10.83 7.54
CA GLU A 52 13.08 -9.57 7.35
C GLU A 52 12.89 -9.02 5.93
N LEU A 53 13.09 -9.86 4.90
CA LEU A 53 12.89 -9.47 3.51
C LEU A 53 11.46 -8.99 3.25
N VAL A 54 10.44 -9.69 3.80
CA VAL A 54 9.04 -9.27 3.70
C VAL A 54 8.83 -7.90 4.35
N GLY A 55 9.47 -7.64 5.50
CA GLY A 55 9.43 -6.34 6.18
C GLY A 55 9.94 -5.21 5.28
N VAL A 56 11.12 -5.40 4.69
CA VAL A 56 11.73 -4.42 3.76
C VAL A 56 10.81 -4.18 2.55
N LYS A 57 10.28 -5.24 1.93
CA LYS A 57 9.38 -5.10 0.77
C LYS A 57 8.06 -4.43 1.15
N LYS A 58 7.48 -4.72 2.33
CA LYS A 58 6.27 -4.05 2.82
C LYS A 58 6.49 -2.55 2.98
N GLN A 59 7.61 -2.15 3.58
CA GLN A 59 7.95 -0.74 3.73
C GLN A 59 8.08 -0.05 2.37
N ALA A 60 8.74 -0.69 1.40
CA ALA A 60 8.85 -0.16 0.04
C ALA A 60 7.47 0.00 -0.64
N PHE A 61 6.56 -0.97 -0.48
CA PHE A 61 5.19 -0.86 -0.97
C PHE A 61 4.41 0.27 -0.28
N GLN A 62 4.57 0.45 1.03
CA GLN A 62 3.93 1.52 1.78
C GLN A 62 4.35 2.90 1.27
N THR A 63 5.65 3.11 1.09
CA THR A 63 6.20 4.38 0.57
C THR A 63 5.67 4.67 -0.82
N ARG A 64 5.73 3.67 -1.72
CA ARG A 64 5.23 3.82 -3.08
C ARG A 64 3.72 4.08 -3.12
N TRP A 65 2.94 3.37 -2.32
CA TRP A 65 1.49 3.57 -2.25
C TRP A 65 1.14 4.98 -1.78
N ALA A 66 1.87 5.51 -0.81
CA ALA A 66 1.69 6.89 -0.38
C ALA A 66 1.98 7.92 -1.47
N GLU A 67 3.03 7.71 -2.26
CA GLU A 67 3.35 8.55 -3.41
C GLU A 67 2.24 8.50 -4.48
N GLU A 68 1.76 7.30 -4.79
CA GLU A 68 0.65 7.08 -5.73
C GLU A 68 -0.66 7.73 -5.24
N ALA A 69 -0.97 7.63 -3.94
CA ALA A 69 -2.13 8.28 -3.33
C ALA A 69 -2.05 9.82 -3.45
N GLY A 70 -0.87 10.39 -3.19
CA GLY A 70 -0.64 11.83 -3.37
C GLY A 70 -0.82 12.27 -4.83
N ALA A 71 -0.36 11.48 -5.80
CA ALA A 71 -0.57 11.74 -7.21
C ALA A 71 -2.06 11.66 -7.60
N PHE A 72 -2.77 10.65 -7.13
CA PHE A 72 -4.21 10.47 -7.35
C PHE A 72 -5.02 11.66 -6.83
N ILE A 73 -4.70 12.14 -5.62
CA ILE A 73 -5.36 13.31 -5.02
C ILE A 73 -5.11 14.58 -5.84
N ARG A 74 -3.87 14.83 -6.28
CA ARG A 74 -3.56 15.97 -7.17
C ARG A 74 -4.36 15.90 -8.48
N GLN A 75 -4.49 14.71 -9.05
CA GLN A 75 -5.28 14.51 -10.27
C GLN A 75 -6.77 14.75 -10.02
N GLY A 76 -7.31 14.27 -8.90
CA GLY A 76 -8.71 14.49 -8.51
C GLY A 76 -9.02 15.98 -8.27
N PHE A 77 -8.13 16.73 -7.61
CA PHE A 77 -8.27 18.18 -7.49
C PHE A 77 -8.25 18.90 -8.84
N SER A 78 -7.35 18.49 -9.74
CA SER A 78 -7.28 19.05 -11.10
C SER A 78 -8.60 18.83 -11.85
N TYR A 79 -9.20 17.65 -11.69
CA TYR A 79 -10.50 17.32 -12.30
C TYR A 79 -11.63 18.14 -11.69
N LEU A 80 -11.69 18.28 -10.36
CA LEU A 80 -12.69 19.11 -9.68
C LEU A 80 -12.58 20.58 -10.12
N HIS A 81 -11.36 21.10 -10.26
CA HIS A 81 -11.14 22.46 -10.76
C HIS A 81 -11.67 22.61 -12.19
N GLN A 82 -11.34 21.67 -13.09
CA GLN A 82 -11.88 21.67 -14.46
C GLN A 82 -13.41 21.54 -14.47
N ALA A 83 -13.98 20.81 -13.52
CA ALA A 83 -15.42 20.63 -13.44
C ALA A 83 -16.17 21.84 -12.88
N ALA A 84 -15.53 22.61 -12.00
CA ALA A 84 -16.06 23.87 -11.52
C ALA A 84 -16.03 24.97 -12.60
N THR A 85 -15.10 24.90 -13.55
CA THR A 85 -14.94 25.93 -14.59
C THR A 85 -15.58 25.58 -15.94
N ASN A 86 -15.89 24.30 -16.20
CA ASN A 86 -16.50 23.85 -17.45
C ASN A 86 -17.88 23.21 -17.23
N MET A 87 -18.89 23.63 -17.99
CA MET A 87 -20.29 23.17 -17.88
C MET A 87 -20.55 21.72 -18.33
N THR A 88 -19.52 20.92 -18.61
CA THR A 88 -19.67 19.57 -19.16
C THR A 88 -20.00 18.50 -18.12
N PHE A 89 -19.95 18.82 -16.83
CA PHE A 89 -20.12 17.84 -15.76
C PHE A 89 -21.40 18.04 -14.98
N SER A 90 -22.08 16.94 -14.64
CA SER A 90 -23.28 16.97 -13.80
C SER A 90 -22.92 17.26 -12.34
N ALA A 91 -23.86 17.87 -11.62
CA ALA A 91 -23.72 18.13 -10.19
C ALA A 91 -23.47 16.84 -9.38
N GLU A 92 -24.11 15.73 -9.78
CA GLU A 92 -23.93 14.42 -9.15
C GLU A 92 -22.48 13.92 -9.28
N MET A 93 -21.86 14.09 -10.45
CA MET A 93 -20.49 13.65 -10.66
C MET A 93 -19.49 14.52 -9.88
N ILE A 94 -19.71 15.84 -9.84
CA ILE A 94 -18.91 16.75 -9.02
C ILE A 94 -19.00 16.34 -7.55
N HIS A 95 -20.21 16.05 -7.06
CA HIS A 95 -20.43 15.63 -5.68
C HIS A 95 -19.74 14.30 -5.34
N ALA A 96 -19.84 13.30 -6.23
CA ALA A 96 -19.20 12.00 -6.06
C ALA A 96 -17.66 12.14 -5.99
N ILE A 97 -17.07 12.95 -6.86
CA ILE A 97 -15.62 13.18 -6.88
C ILE A 97 -15.19 13.96 -5.63
N ALA A 98 -15.93 14.99 -5.22
CA ALA A 98 -15.64 15.72 -3.99
C ALA A 98 -15.69 14.81 -2.75
N GLY A 99 -16.67 13.89 -2.70
CA GLY A 99 -16.78 12.88 -1.66
C GLY A 99 -15.57 11.94 -1.62
N ALA A 100 -15.15 11.40 -2.77
CA ALA A 100 -13.96 10.55 -2.86
C ALA A 100 -12.68 11.30 -2.45
N MET A 101 -12.55 12.56 -2.85
CA MET A 101 -11.42 13.42 -2.50
C MET A 101 -11.33 13.74 -1.01
N LYS A 102 -12.46 13.97 -0.35
CA LYS A 102 -12.51 14.15 1.11
C LYS A 102 -11.99 12.91 1.83
N ILE A 103 -12.49 11.72 1.46
CA ILE A 103 -12.06 10.45 2.06
C ILE A 103 -10.56 10.24 1.85
N ALA A 104 -10.06 10.46 0.62
CA ALA A 104 -8.64 10.32 0.32
C ALA A 104 -7.76 11.28 1.14
N SER A 105 -8.22 12.52 1.35
CA SER A 105 -7.53 13.53 2.17
C SER A 105 -7.50 13.15 3.65
N GLU A 106 -8.61 12.62 4.19
CA GLU A 106 -8.71 12.15 5.58
C GLU A 106 -7.75 10.97 5.83
N ILE A 107 -7.65 10.03 4.90
CA ILE A 107 -6.72 8.89 4.99
C ILE A 107 -5.26 9.38 5.05
N LEU A 108 -4.90 10.36 4.21
CA LEU A 108 -3.54 10.93 4.22
C LEU A 108 -3.25 11.70 5.52
N ALA A 109 -4.18 12.52 6.00
CA ALA A 109 -4.00 13.26 7.24
C ALA A 109 -3.84 12.32 8.44
N LEU A 110 -4.63 11.24 8.50
CA LEU A 110 -4.48 10.21 9.53
C LEU A 110 -3.11 9.54 9.46
N ARG A 111 -2.61 9.25 8.25
CA ARG A 111 -1.27 8.70 8.07
C ARG A 111 -0.19 9.65 8.57
N GLU A 112 -0.27 10.94 8.24
CA GLU A 112 0.69 11.95 8.69
C GLU A 112 0.74 12.04 10.23
N VAL A 113 -0.42 11.99 10.89
CA VAL A 113 -0.50 11.95 12.35
C VAL A 113 0.12 10.67 12.93
N LEU A 114 -0.12 9.52 12.30
CA LEU A 114 0.47 8.24 12.73
C LEU A 114 2.00 8.25 12.56
N ASP A 115 2.50 8.66 11.38
CA ASP A 115 3.93 8.77 11.10
C ASP A 115 4.61 9.74 12.08
N ALA A 116 3.97 10.88 12.40
CA ALA A 116 4.48 11.84 13.38
C ALA A 116 4.56 11.25 14.80
N ARG A 117 3.57 10.45 15.22
CA ARG A 117 3.57 9.78 16.53
C ARG A 117 4.66 8.72 16.64
N PHE A 118 4.82 7.87 15.61
CA PHE A 118 5.84 6.83 15.62
C PHE A 118 7.27 7.39 15.55
N ASN A 119 7.49 8.45 14.78
CA ASN A 119 8.79 9.11 14.71
C ASN A 119 9.11 9.96 15.95
N GLY A 120 8.09 10.48 16.63
CA GLY A 120 8.25 11.17 17.92
C GLY A 120 8.67 10.22 19.05
N GLN A 121 8.08 9.02 19.11
CA GLN A 121 8.42 8.00 20.11
C GLN A 121 9.85 7.44 19.95
N ASN A 122 10.36 7.31 18.72
CA ASN A 122 11.73 6.82 18.50
C ASN A 122 12.83 7.81 18.95
N ARG A 123 12.53 9.12 19.05
CA ARG A 123 13.53 10.12 19.50
C ARG A 123 13.73 10.17 21.01
N GLU A 124 12.74 9.77 21.80
CA GLU A 124 12.82 9.78 23.26
C GLU A 124 13.66 8.62 23.82
N ASN A 125 13.82 7.52 23.07
CA ASN A 125 14.64 6.38 23.49
C ASN A 125 16.15 6.55 23.21
N ASP A 126 16.56 7.41 22.28
CA ASP A 126 17.97 7.64 21.93
C ASP A 126 18.66 8.70 22.80
N SER A 127 17.96 9.27 23.78
CA SER A 127 18.48 10.31 24.68
C SER A 127 18.67 9.87 26.14
N GLN A 128 18.65 8.56 26.39
CA GLN A 128 19.02 7.94 27.65
C GLN A 128 20.16 6.91 27.45
N ASP A 129 21.34 7.39 27.09
CA ASP A 129 22.64 6.74 27.26
C ASP A 129 23.70 7.84 27.45
#